data_AF-A0A927EEU1-F1
#
_entry.id   AF-A0A927EEU1-F1
#
_cell.length_a   1.000
_cell.length_b   1.000
_cell.length_c   1.000
_cell.angle_alpha   90.00
_cell.angle_beta   90.00
_cell.angle_gamma   90.00
#
_symmetry.space_group_name_H-M   'P 1'
#
loop_
_entity.id
_entity.type
_entity.pdbx_description
1 polymer ?
#
loop_
_entity_poly.entity_id
_entity_poly.type
_entity_poly.pdbx_seq_one_letter_code
_entity_poly.pdbx_strand_id
1 'polypeptide(L)'
;MPKGKDRGLPSLETQAVAAHRAYLDALVSWDAALHMATCPICRPEGWSEAEGSRRCDTAEIEKERCRRLFRDLCDDLGYVPSGHGLALPDEKRSCRQADKPDQSTDIALDHPSKETTRTIARGPKTDQASES
;
A
#
# COMPACT_ATOMS: atom_id res chain seq x y z
N MET A 1 15.33 -13.03 -56.81
CA MET A 1 14.11 -12.79 -56.02
C MET A 1 14.52 -12.59 -54.56
N PRO A 2 14.52 -11.36 -54.00
CA PRO A 2 14.82 -11.18 -52.59
C PRO A 2 13.59 -11.61 -51.76
N LYS A 3 13.80 -12.54 -50.83
CA LYS A 3 12.77 -13.01 -49.88
C LYS A 3 12.51 -11.90 -48.85
N GLY A 4 11.31 -11.34 -48.87
CA GLY A 4 10.82 -10.41 -47.87
C GLY A 4 10.85 -11.08 -46.49
N LYS A 5 11.53 -10.43 -45.56
CA LYS A 5 11.69 -10.88 -44.18
C LYS A 5 10.39 -10.54 -43.46
N ASP A 6 9.42 -11.46 -43.46
CA ASP A 6 8.29 -11.40 -42.54
C ASP A 6 8.88 -11.37 -41.12
N ARG A 7 8.99 -10.17 -40.54
CA ARG A 7 9.20 -10.01 -39.11
C ARG A 7 7.87 -10.41 -38.48
N GLY A 8 7.71 -11.72 -38.32
CA GLY A 8 6.45 -12.38 -37.97
C GLY A 8 5.80 -11.70 -36.78
N LEU A 9 4.53 -11.36 -36.94
CA LEU A 9 3.70 -10.87 -35.85
C LEU A 9 3.78 -11.89 -34.69
N PRO A 10 3.84 -11.41 -33.43
CA PRO A 10 3.85 -12.29 -32.28
C PRO A 10 2.59 -13.17 -32.28
N SER A 11 2.72 -14.42 -31.82
CA SER A 11 1.56 -15.32 -31.71
C SER A 11 0.47 -14.68 -30.84
N LEU A 12 -0.79 -15.05 -31.09
CA LEU A 12 -1.92 -14.55 -30.31
C LEU A 12 -1.73 -14.79 -28.80
N GLU A 13 -1.19 -15.95 -28.44
CA GLU A 13 -0.83 -16.27 -27.05
C GLU A 13 0.24 -15.32 -26.48
N THR A 14 1.29 -15.00 -27.27
CA THR A 14 2.32 -14.01 -26.86
C THR A 14 1.69 -12.63 -26.63
N GLN A 15 0.75 -12.23 -27.48
CA GLN A 15 0.03 -10.97 -27.33
C GLN A 15 -0.87 -10.98 -26.08
N ALA A 16 -1.59 -12.07 -25.83
CA ALA A 16 -2.42 -12.23 -24.64
C ALA A 16 -1.59 -12.20 -23.35
N VAL A 17 -0.43 -12.85 -23.31
CA VAL A 17 0.50 -12.77 -22.16
C VAL A 17 1.03 -11.35 -21.97
N ALA A 18 1.39 -10.65 -23.05
CA ALA A 18 1.84 -9.25 -22.96
C ALA A 18 0.73 -8.32 -22.46
N ALA A 19 -0.51 -8.50 -22.95
CA ALA A 19 -1.67 -7.76 -22.49
C ALA A 19 -1.99 -8.05 -21.02
N HIS A 20 -1.80 -9.29 -20.56
CA HIS A 20 -1.96 -9.62 -19.14
C HIS A 20 -0.91 -8.92 -18.27
N ARG A 21 0.35 -8.82 -18.71
CA ARG A 21 1.37 -8.07 -17.96
C ARG A 21 1.02 -6.58 -17.88
N ALA A 22 0.61 -5.97 -19.00
CA ALA A 22 0.11 -4.60 -19.01
C ALA A 22 -1.12 -4.42 -18.10
N TYR A 23 -2.00 -5.43 -18.09
CA TYR A 23 -2.96 -5.78 -17.04
C TYR A 23 -2.53 -5.36 -15.63
N LEU A 24 -1.55 -6.12 -15.15
CA LEU A 24 -1.04 -6.08 -13.79
C LEU A 24 -0.27 -4.78 -13.51
N ASP A 25 0.49 -4.27 -14.49
CA ASP A 25 1.20 -2.98 -14.36
C ASP A 25 0.21 -1.82 -14.17
N ALA A 26 -0.90 -1.82 -14.91
CA ALA A 26 -1.94 -0.81 -14.79
C ALA A 26 -2.71 -0.94 -13.47
N LEU A 27 -2.92 -2.16 -12.97
CA LEU A 27 -3.49 -2.41 -11.64
C LEU A 27 -2.61 -1.81 -10.52
N VAL A 28 -1.31 -2.09 -10.54
CA VAL A 28 -0.36 -1.53 -9.56
C VAL A 28 -0.32 -0.01 -9.65
N SER A 29 -0.37 0.55 -10.86
CA SER A 29 -0.39 2.00 -11.07
C SER A 29 -1.67 2.64 -10.52
N TRP A 30 -2.82 1.97 -10.69
CA TRP A 30 -4.10 2.43 -10.14
C TRP A 30 -4.13 2.37 -8.61
N ASP A 31 -3.66 1.28 -8.00
CA ASP A 31 -3.55 1.17 -6.54
C ASP A 31 -2.63 2.26 -5.97
N ALA A 32 -1.47 2.51 -6.60
CA ALA A 32 -0.57 3.57 -6.20
C ALA A 32 -1.20 4.96 -6.31
N ALA A 33 -1.93 5.24 -7.39
CA ALA A 33 -2.64 6.50 -7.57
C ALA A 33 -3.71 6.69 -6.48
N LEU A 34 -4.51 5.67 -6.21
CA LEU A 34 -5.53 5.67 -5.16
C LEU A 34 -4.90 5.88 -3.78
N HIS A 35 -3.78 5.21 -3.51
CA HIS A 35 -3.05 5.35 -2.26
C HIS A 35 -2.54 6.79 -2.05
N MET A 36 -1.86 7.37 -3.05
CA MET A 36 -1.37 8.75 -2.95
C MET A 36 -2.52 9.78 -2.85
N ALA A 37 -3.66 9.52 -3.47
CA ALA A 37 -4.83 10.39 -3.35
C ALA A 37 -5.47 10.32 -1.96
N THR A 38 -5.45 9.17 -1.29
CA THR A 38 -6.20 8.94 -0.04
C THR A 38 -5.34 9.00 1.23
N CYS A 39 -4.05 8.64 1.15
CA CYS A 39 -3.17 8.57 2.30
C CYS A 39 -2.51 9.93 2.58
N PRO A 40 -2.79 10.59 3.72
CA PRO A 40 -2.18 11.89 4.05
C PRO A 40 -0.67 11.81 4.27
N ILE A 41 -0.13 10.63 4.60
CA ILE A 41 1.31 10.41 4.81
C ILE A 41 2.04 10.32 3.47
N CYS A 42 1.46 9.62 2.50
CA CYS A 42 2.09 9.35 1.20
C CYS A 42 1.65 10.33 0.11
N ARG A 43 0.66 11.19 0.37
CA ARG A 43 0.23 12.23 -0.56
C ARG A 43 1.35 13.24 -0.76
N PRO A 44 1.78 13.50 -2.00
CA PRO A 44 2.79 14.52 -2.27
C PRO A 44 2.34 15.91 -1.80
N GLU A 45 3.27 16.67 -1.23
CA GLU A 45 3.02 18.07 -0.86
C GLU A 45 2.57 18.88 -2.07
N GLY A 46 1.55 19.72 -1.88
CA GLY A 46 0.98 20.56 -2.94
C GLY A 46 -0.03 19.88 -3.86
N TRP A 47 -0.30 18.58 -3.71
CA TRP A 47 -1.41 17.96 -4.45
C TRP A 47 -2.76 18.42 -3.92
N SER A 48 -3.52 19.07 -4.80
CA SER A 48 -4.94 19.30 -4.57
C SER A 48 -5.73 17.99 -4.68
N GLU A 49 -6.86 17.93 -4.00
CA GLU A 49 -7.81 16.80 -4.11
C GLU A 49 -8.25 16.56 -5.56
N ALA A 50 -8.48 17.63 -6.32
CA ALA A 50 -8.84 17.55 -7.73
C ALA A 50 -7.71 16.93 -8.58
N GLU A 51 -6.44 17.18 -8.24
CA GLU A 51 -5.32 16.54 -8.93
C GLU A 51 -5.18 15.06 -8.57
N GLY A 52 -5.39 14.70 -7.30
CA GLY A 52 -5.49 13.31 -6.87
C GLY A 52 -6.58 12.55 -7.63
N SER A 53 -7.79 13.11 -7.70
CA SER A 53 -8.92 12.51 -8.43
C SER A 53 -8.58 12.29 -9.91
N ARG A 54 -8.06 13.30 -10.61
CA ARG A 54 -7.70 13.18 -12.04
C ARG A 54 -6.68 12.07 -12.29
N ARG A 55 -5.71 11.88 -11.40
CA ARG A 55 -4.70 10.81 -11.50
C ARG A 55 -5.33 9.44 -11.28
N CYS A 56 -6.21 9.30 -10.30
CA CYS A 56 -6.98 8.07 -10.09
C CYS A 56 -7.82 7.72 -11.31
N ASP A 57 -8.59 8.67 -11.84
CA ASP A 57 -9.45 8.47 -13.01
C ASP A 57 -8.63 8.02 -14.23
N THR A 58 -7.49 8.67 -14.47
CA THR A 58 -6.60 8.33 -15.58
C THR A 58 -6.04 6.90 -15.45
N ALA A 59 -5.57 6.54 -14.24
CA ALA A 59 -5.04 5.20 -13.98
C ALA A 59 -6.13 4.12 -14.07
N GLU A 60 -7.36 4.43 -13.64
CA GLU A 60 -8.49 3.53 -13.75
C GLU A 60 -8.89 3.27 -15.21
N ILE A 61 -8.90 4.32 -16.04
CA ILE A 61 -9.18 4.21 -17.48
C ILE A 61 -8.17 3.29 -18.15
N GLU A 62 -6.87 3.45 -17.88
CA GLU A 62 -5.84 2.61 -18.48
C GLU A 62 -5.93 1.16 -17.98
N LYS A 63 -6.15 0.95 -16.67
CA LYS A 63 -6.43 -0.37 -16.10
C LYS A 63 -7.58 -1.06 -16.85
N GLU A 64 -8.69 -0.35 -17.04
CA GLU A 64 -9.87 -0.90 -17.71
C GLU A 64 -9.63 -1.17 -19.20
N ARG A 65 -8.87 -0.31 -19.88
CA ARG A 65 -8.46 -0.53 -21.28
C ARG A 65 -7.62 -1.79 -21.42
N CYS A 66 -6.60 -1.97 -20.58
CA CYS A 66 -5.74 -3.15 -20.61
C CYS A 66 -6.52 -4.43 -20.26
N ARG A 67 -7.44 -4.35 -19.28
CA ARG A 67 -8.32 -5.48 -18.93
C ARG A 67 -9.17 -5.95 -20.11
N ARG A 68 -9.78 -5.01 -20.85
CA ARG A 68 -10.57 -5.33 -22.04
C ARG A 68 -9.72 -5.97 -23.12
N LEU A 69 -8.58 -5.37 -23.46
CA LEU A 69 -7.67 -5.92 -24.46
C LEU A 69 -7.24 -7.36 -24.13
N PHE A 70 -6.89 -7.64 -22.87
CA PHE A 70 -6.54 -8.98 -22.44
C PHE A 70 -7.71 -9.97 -22.59
N ARG A 71 -8.92 -9.57 -22.19
CA ARG A 71 -10.11 -10.42 -22.35
C ARG A 71 -10.40 -10.71 -23.81
N ASP A 72 -10.42 -9.68 -24.66
CA ASP A 72 -10.72 -9.84 -26.08
C ASP A 72 -9.70 -10.79 -26.76
N LEU A 73 -8.42 -10.71 -26.37
CA LEU A 73 -7.38 -11.66 -26.82
C LEU A 73 -7.59 -13.09 -26.29
N CYS A 74 -8.07 -13.26 -25.05
CA CYS A 74 -8.42 -14.58 -24.52
C CYS A 74 -9.64 -15.18 -25.23
N ASP A 75 -10.62 -14.35 -25.57
CA ASP A 75 -11.81 -14.75 -26.32
C ASP A 75 -11.40 -15.24 -27.72
N ASP A 76 -10.51 -14.51 -28.41
CA ASP A 76 -9.95 -14.92 -29.70
C ASP A 76 -9.08 -16.20 -29.59
N LEU A 77 -8.39 -16.39 -28.46
CA LEU A 77 -7.54 -17.56 -28.21
C LEU A 77 -8.34 -18.80 -27.82
N GLY A 78 -9.53 -18.62 -27.24
CA GLY A 78 -10.41 -19.69 -26.74
C GLY A 78 -10.02 -20.26 -25.37
N TYR A 79 -8.98 -19.72 -24.73
CA TYR A 79 -8.55 -20.08 -23.38
C TYR A 79 -7.74 -18.95 -22.75
N VAL A 80 -7.55 -19.01 -21.43
CA VAL A 80 -6.71 -18.06 -20.69
C VAL A 80 -5.28 -18.60 -20.61
N PRO A 81 -4.28 -17.89 -21.15
CA PRO A 81 -2.90 -18.37 -21.16
C PRO A 81 -2.30 -18.36 -19.76
N SER A 82 -1.68 -19.49 -19.39
CA SER A 82 -0.99 -19.68 -18.12
C SER A 82 0.45 -19.18 -18.24
N GLY A 83 0.67 -17.88 -18.08
CA GLY A 83 1.99 -17.28 -18.26
C GLY A 83 2.95 -17.56 -17.08
N HIS A 84 4.15 -18.08 -17.37
CA HIS A 84 5.29 -17.93 -16.46
C HIS A 84 5.73 -16.44 -16.43
N GLY A 85 5.88 -15.86 -15.25
CA GLY A 85 6.26 -14.44 -15.08
C GLY A 85 5.09 -13.45 -15.08
N LEU A 86 3.95 -13.85 -14.52
CA LEU A 86 2.81 -12.99 -14.16
C LEU A 86 2.85 -12.54 -12.69
N ALA A 87 4.04 -12.54 -12.09
CA ALA A 87 4.20 -12.01 -10.75
C ALA A 87 3.76 -10.55 -10.75
N LEU A 88 3.02 -10.15 -9.71
CA LEU A 88 2.70 -8.75 -9.52
C LEU A 88 4.00 -7.94 -9.48
N PRO A 89 4.07 -6.79 -10.16
CA PRO A 89 5.19 -5.87 -10.03
C PRO A 89 5.44 -5.57 -8.55
N ASP A 90 6.71 -5.40 -8.17
CA ASP A 90 7.11 -5.11 -6.79
C ASP A 90 6.36 -3.84 -6.34
N GLU A 91 5.41 -4.00 -5.40
CA GLU A 91 4.70 -2.87 -4.81
C GLU A 91 5.75 -2.01 -4.12
N LYS A 92 6.01 -0.80 -4.66
CA LYS A 92 6.86 0.17 -3.98
C LYS A 92 6.26 0.39 -2.59
N ARG A 93 7.06 0.09 -1.55
CA ARG A 93 6.69 0.16 -0.13
C ARG A 93 5.86 1.41 0.17
N SER A 94 4.54 1.25 0.16
CA SER A 94 3.59 2.24 0.66
C SER A 94 3.51 2.10 2.17
N CYS A 95 2.98 3.10 2.86
CA CYS A 95 2.93 3.11 4.33
C CYS A 95 2.20 1.90 4.95
N ARG A 96 1.51 1.06 4.16
CA ARG A 96 0.96 -0.24 4.58
C ARG A 96 2.00 -1.19 5.18
N GLN A 97 3.30 -1.00 4.93
CA GLN A 97 4.38 -1.84 5.50
C GLN A 97 5.17 -1.19 6.64
N ALA A 98 4.84 0.03 7.07
CA ALA A 98 5.57 0.71 8.15
C ALA A 98 5.16 0.26 9.57
N ASP A 99 4.04 -0.46 9.72
CA ASP A 99 3.47 -0.87 11.01
C ASP A 99 3.65 -2.37 11.32
N LYS A 100 4.86 -2.91 11.15
CA LYS A 100 5.25 -4.05 11.97
C LYS A 100 6.18 -3.54 13.06
N PRO A 101 5.67 -3.17 14.25
CA PRO A 101 6.55 -3.05 15.40
C PRO A 101 7.22 -4.41 15.58
N ASP A 102 8.55 -4.42 15.44
CA ASP A 102 9.40 -5.50 15.86
C ASP A 102 9.05 -5.83 17.32
N GLN A 103 8.37 -6.96 17.55
CA GLN A 103 8.10 -7.45 18.90
C GLN A 103 9.44 -7.90 19.50
N SER A 104 10.24 -6.95 19.97
CA SER A 104 11.24 -7.20 21.00
C SER A 104 10.61 -6.84 22.34
N THR A 105 10.02 -7.86 22.96
CA THR A 105 9.57 -7.83 24.34
C THR A 105 10.77 -7.74 25.28
N ASP A 106 10.90 -6.64 25.99
CA ASP A 106 11.59 -6.60 27.28
C ASP A 106 10.79 -5.70 28.23
N ILE A 107 9.69 -6.24 28.74
CA ILE A 107 9.07 -5.72 29.97
C ILE A 107 9.90 -6.29 31.12
N ALA A 108 10.88 -5.53 31.59
CA ALA A 108 11.47 -5.75 32.90
C ALA A 108 10.45 -5.34 33.96
N LEU A 109 9.72 -6.33 34.48
CA LEU A 109 9.01 -6.23 35.75
C LEU A 109 10.06 -6.14 36.86
N ASP A 110 10.30 -4.94 37.39
CA ASP A 110 11.01 -4.79 38.66
C ASP A 110 10.04 -4.24 39.72
N HIS A 111 9.59 -5.18 40.55
CA HIS A 111 8.92 -4.94 41.81
C HIS A 111 9.95 -4.52 42.88
N PRO A 112 9.76 -3.41 43.61
CA PRO A 112 10.28 -3.34 44.95
C PRO A 112 9.22 -3.83 45.95
N SER A 113 9.52 -5.00 46.51
CA SER A 113 8.85 -5.59 47.67
C SER A 113 9.04 -4.72 48.93
N LYS A 114 8.09 -4.89 49.85
CA LYS A 114 7.81 -4.10 51.06
C LYS A 114 8.87 -4.32 52.16
N GLU A 115 9.09 -3.30 53.00
CA GLU A 115 8.91 -3.32 54.48
C GLU A 115 9.60 -2.10 55.14
N THR A 116 8.83 -1.25 55.82
CA THR A 116 8.64 -1.18 57.29
C THR A 116 9.78 -0.45 58.01
N THR A 117 9.54 0.79 58.46
CA THR A 117 9.67 1.18 59.88
C THR A 117 8.89 2.48 60.14
N ARG A 118 8.05 2.39 61.16
CA ARG A 118 7.11 3.37 61.69
C ARG A 118 7.86 4.20 62.75
N THR A 119 7.81 5.52 62.72
CA THR A 119 8.03 6.34 63.92
C THR A 119 7.12 7.56 63.85
N ILE A 120 6.25 7.62 64.86
CA ILE A 120 5.22 8.64 65.09
C ILE A 120 5.84 9.74 65.94
N ALA A 121 5.63 11.00 65.57
CA ALA A 121 5.72 12.12 66.51
C ALA A 121 4.55 13.11 66.26
N ARG A 122 3.71 13.23 67.29
CA ARG A 122 2.67 14.26 67.55
C ARG A 122 3.19 15.67 67.23
N GLY A 123 2.50 16.53 66.47
CA GLY A 123 1.30 17.33 66.82
C GLY A 123 1.66 18.85 66.72
N PRO A 124 0.75 19.84 66.89
CA PRO A 124 -0.72 19.86 66.83
C PRO A 124 -1.29 20.83 65.74
N LYS A 125 -2.62 20.75 65.55
CA LYS A 125 -3.45 21.69 64.78
C LYS A 125 -3.49 23.09 65.42
N THR A 126 -3.62 24.13 64.61
CA THR A 126 -4.30 25.37 65.02
C THR A 126 -5.02 25.99 63.81
N ASP A 127 -6.28 26.34 64.04
CA ASP A 127 -7.25 26.96 63.13
C ASP A 127 -6.96 28.44 62.83
N GLN A 128 -7.79 28.99 61.93
CA GLN A 128 -8.13 30.41 61.66
C GLN A 128 -7.42 31.02 60.43
N ALA A 129 -8.15 31.25 59.33
CA ALA A 129 -9.13 32.33 59.05
C ALA A 129 -8.44 33.66 58.72
N SER A 130 -8.69 34.18 57.51
CA SER A 130 -8.88 35.61 57.22
C SER A 130 -9.31 35.80 55.78
N GLU A 131 -10.53 36.31 55.63
CA GLU A 131 -11.08 36.97 54.45
C GLU A 131 -10.21 38.16 54.01
N SER A 132 -10.23 38.45 52.71
CA SER A 132 -10.27 39.79 52.13
C SER A 132 -10.84 39.71 50.73
#